data_AF-A0A2E6C8W2-F1
#
_entry.id   AF-A0A2E6C8W2-F1
#
_cell.length_a   1.000
_cell.length_b   1.000
_cell.length_c   1.000
_cell.angle_alpha   90.00
_cell.angle_beta   90.00
_cell.angle_gamma   90.00
#
_symmetry.space_group_name_H-M   'P 1'
#
loop_
_entity.id
_entity.type
_entity.pdbx_description
1 polymer ?
#
loop_
_entity_poly.entity_id
_entity_poly.type
_entity_poly.pdbx_seq_one_letter_code
_entity_poly.pdbx_strand_id
1 'polypeptide(L)' 'MSKDHENIEALKKKNALTALKEAEERKKDQKNKIVQKEIDGREGPEPTRYNDWEKNGIVSDF' A
#
# COMPACT_ATOMS: atom_id res chain seq x y z
N MET A 1 -17.30 -24.27 12.85
CA MET A 1 -16.36 -23.26 12.35
C MET A 1 -16.51 -22.03 13.23
N SER A 2 -15.47 -21.73 14.01
CA SER A 2 -15.52 -21.01 15.28
C SER A 2 -15.83 -19.52 15.14
N LYS A 3 -16.59 -18.97 16.09
CA LYS A 3 -16.93 -17.53 16.27
C LYS A 3 -15.70 -16.60 16.23
N ASP A 4 -14.51 -17.17 16.41
CA ASP A 4 -13.22 -16.50 16.35
C ASP A 4 -12.94 -15.91 14.95
N HIS A 5 -13.35 -16.60 13.87
CA HIS A 5 -13.12 -16.12 12.51
C HIS A 5 -13.92 -14.86 12.19
N GLU A 6 -15.18 -14.80 12.63
CA GLU A 6 -16.05 -13.64 12.46
C GLU A 6 -15.49 -12.43 13.24
N ASN A 7 -14.94 -12.66 14.43
CA ASN A 7 -14.31 -11.63 15.24
C ASN A 7 -13.02 -11.08 14.60
N ILE A 8 -12.19 -11.97 14.04
CA ILE A 8 -10.98 -11.58 13.29
C ILE A 8 -11.35 -10.76 12.04
N GLU A 9 -12.41 -11.14 11.32
CA GLU A 9 -12.85 -10.41 10.14
C GLU A 9 -13.42 -9.03 10.50
N ALA A 10 -14.20 -8.94 11.57
CA ALA A 10 -14.70 -7.66 12.08
C ALA A 10 -13.54 -6.73 12.51
N LEU A 11 -12.50 -7.27 13.16
CA LEU A 11 -11.31 -6.53 13.54
C LEU A 11 -10.54 -6.01 12.31
N LYS A 12 -10.38 -6.85 11.27
CA LYS A 12 -9.74 -6.45 10.00
C LYS A 12 -10.51 -5.30 9.33
N LYS A 13 -11.84 -5.40 9.25
CA LYS A 13 -12.70 -4.34 8.68
C LYS A 13 -12.57 -3.03 9.46
N LYS A 14 -12.57 -3.09 10.79
CA LYS A 14 -12.36 -1.92 11.65
C LYS A 14 -11.01 -1.26 11.38
N ASN A 15 -9.93 -2.05 11.33
CA ASN A 15 -8.58 -1.55 11.07
C ASN A 15 -8.44 -0.93 9.67
N ALA A 16 -9.09 -1.52 8.65
CA ALA A 16 -9.12 -0.97 7.30
C ALA A 16 -9.80 0.41 7.28
N LEU A 17 -10.96 0.53 7.95
CA LEU A 17 -11.69 1.80 8.04
C LEU A 17 -10.88 2.88 8.76
N THR A 18 -10.19 2.53 9.86
CA THR A 18 -9.34 3.49 10.58
C THR A 18 -8.14 3.93 9.74
N ALA A 19 -7.49 2.99 9.04
CA ALA A 19 -6.32 3.30 8.21
C ALA A 19 -6.68 4.21 7.03
N LEU A 20 -7.84 3.97 6.39
CA LEU A 20 -8.34 4.83 5.32
C LEU A 20 -8.62 6.25 5.82
N LYS A 21 -9.29 6.37 6.97
CA LYS A 21 -9.59 7.69 7.56
C LYS A 21 -8.32 8.48 7.89
N GLU A 22 -7.32 7.84 8.49
CA GLU A 22 -6.04 8.48 8.79
C GLU A 22 -5.28 8.89 7.51
N ALA A 23 -5.30 8.05 6.47
CA ALA A 23 -4.72 8.39 5.18
C ALA A 23 -5.40 9.59 4.52
N GLU A 24 -6.73 9.69 4.61
CA GLU A 24 -7.48 10.84 4.14
C GLU A 24 -7.15 12.12 4.92
N GLU A 25 -7.03 12.04 6.25
CA GLU A 25 -6.61 13.16 7.10
C GLU A 25 -5.20 13.64 6.71
N ARG A 26 -4.24 12.73 6.55
CA ARG A 26 -2.90 13.06 6.06
C ARG A 26 -2.90 13.67 4.67
N LYS A 27 -3.74 13.18 3.74
CA LYS A 27 -3.87 13.75 2.39
C LYS A 27 -4.45 15.16 2.41
N LYS A 28 -5.40 15.44 3.31
CA LYS A 28 -5.98 16.79 3.48
C LYS A 28 -4.95 17.77 4.07
N ASP A 29 -4.12 17.29 4.99
CA ASP A 29 -3.06 18.10 5.61
C ASP A 29 -1.82 18.26 4.73
N GLN A 30 -1.62 17.37 3.75
CA GLN A 30 -0.62 17.54 2.70
C GLN A 30 -1.00 18.71 1.78
N LYS A 31 -0.62 19.91 2.19
CA LYS A 31 -0.55 21.08 1.31
C LYS A 31 0.31 20.72 0.11
N ASN A 32 -0.20 21.02 -1.09
CA ASN A 32 0.46 20.85 -2.39
C ASN A 32 1.93 21.26 -2.33
N LYS A 33 2.79 20.30 -1.99
CA LYS A 33 4.23 20.48 -2.07
C LYS A 33 4.52 20.44 -3.56
N ILE A 34 4.98 21.55 -4.10
CA ILE A 34 5.41 21.62 -5.50
C ILE A 34 6.67 20.76 -5.59
N VAL A 35 6.48 19.46 -5.82
CA VAL A 35 7.57 18.54 -6.10
C VAL A 35 7.99 18.84 -7.53
N GLN A 36 9.26 19.18 -7.71
CA GLN A 36 9.82 19.33 -9.05
C GLN A 36 9.63 18.00 -9.78
N LYS A 37 9.01 18.05 -10.96
CA LYS A 37 8.88 16.86 -11.80
C LYS A 37 10.28 16.39 -12.17
N GLU A 38 10.51 15.10 -12.06
CA GLU A 38 11.73 14.49 -12.59
C GLU A 38 11.72 14.67 -14.12
N ILE A 39 12.81 15.21 -14.67
CA ILE A 39 13.01 15.42 -16.11
C ILE A 39 14.02 14.35 -16.55
N ASP A 40 13.72 13.59 -17.60
CA ASP A 40 14.47 12.41 -18.08
C ASP A 40 14.53 11.21 -17.11
N GLY A 41 13.64 11.13 -16.12
CA GLY A 41 13.41 9.91 -15.35
C GLY A 41 12.88 8.80 -16.26
N ARG A 42 13.30 7.54 -16.02
CA ARG A 42 12.73 6.40 -16.76
C ARG A 42 11.23 6.36 -16.51
N GLU A 43 10.43 6.35 -17.58
CA GLU A 43 8.99 6.13 -17.46
C GLU A 43 8.74 4.74 -16.86
N GLY A 44 7.85 4.70 -15.88
CA GLY A 44 7.53 3.49 -15.13
C GLY A 44 8.06 3.57 -13.71
N PRO A 45 7.50 2.76 -12.80
CA PRO A 45 8.08 2.69 -11.48
C PRO A 45 9.48 2.12 -11.56
N GLU A 46 10.41 2.65 -10.75
CA GLU A 46 11.81 2.22 -10.78
C GLU A 46 11.94 0.68 -10.85
N PRO A 47 12.79 0.13 -11.74
CA PRO A 47 12.93 -1.31 -11.92
C PRO A 47 13.50 -2.03 -10.68
N THR A 48 14.08 -1.31 -9.72
CA THR A 48 14.41 -1.81 -8.37
C THR A 48 13.20 -2.02 -7.47
N ARG A 49 12.02 -1.55 -7.89
CA ARG A 49 10.77 -1.49 -7.10
C ARG A 49 9.67 -2.39 -7.64
N TYR A 50 9.84 -2.98 -8.83
CA TYR A 50 8.90 -3.91 -9.45
C TYR A 50 9.64 -5.14 -9.97
N ASN A 51 10.18 -5.94 -9.05
CA ASN A 51 10.54 -7.34 -9.28
C ASN A 51 10.79 -8.10 -7.96
N ASP A 52 10.23 -7.62 -6.84
CA ASP A 52 10.85 -7.87 -5.54
C ASP A 52 10.47 -9.20 -4.84
N TRP A 53 9.56 -10.03 -5.39
CA TRP A 53 9.23 -11.35 -4.81
C TRP A 53 9.27 -12.53 -5.80
N GLU A 54 9.76 -12.32 -7.03
CA GLU A 54 9.81 -13.39 -8.03
C GLU A 54 11.21 -14.00 -8.16
N LYS A 55 11.30 -15.32 -8.01
CA LYS A 55 12.46 -16.10 -8.42
C LYS A 55 12.03 -17.06 -9.52
N ASN A 56 12.51 -16.83 -10.74
CA ASN A 56 12.24 -17.66 -11.92
C ASN A 56 10.75 -17.74 -12.32
N GLY A 57 10.00 -16.64 -12.22
CA GLY A 57 8.58 -16.59 -12.63
C GLY A 57 7.61 -17.24 -11.64
N ILE A 58 8.07 -17.56 -10.43
CA ILE A 58 7.23 -17.97 -9.31
C ILE A 58 7.41 -16.95 -8.20
N VAL A 59 6.32 -16.35 -7.76
CA VAL A 59 6.29 -15.46 -6.59
C VAL A 59 6.49 -16.32 -5.35
N SER A 60 7.54 -16.05 -4.57
CA SER A 60 7.88 -16.77 -3.34
C SER A 60 7.67 -15.85 -2.14
N ASP A 61 6.73 -16.21 -1.28
CA ASP A 61 6.40 -15.51 -0.03
C ASP A 61 6.61 -16.51 1.13
N PHE A 62 7.87 -16.74 1.50
CA PHE A 62 8.32 -17.49 2.68
C PHE A 62 9.52 -16.78 3.30
#